data_AF-A0A3M1V8Z0-F1
#
_entry.id   AF-A0A3M1V8Z0-F1
#
_cell.length_a   1.000
_cell.length_b   1.000
_cell.length_c   1.000
_cell.angle_alpha   90.00
_cell.angle_beta   90.00
_cell.angle_gamma   90.00
#
_symmetry.space_group_name_H-M   'P 1'
#
loop_
_entity.id
_entity.type
_entity.pdbx_description
1 polymer ?
#
loop_
_entity_poly.entity_id
_entity_poly.type
_entity_poly.pdbx_seq_one_letter_code
_entity_poly.pdbx_strand_id
1 'polypeptide(L)'
;MLAYEPRHCSMTTERRISRRVWVLYAGYLCALAAMAMVAFERWLIAPPAGSRVAADVVWQHYYPELWSSGLLSEPPAPSDGRFDVLLLGGSVLEQLEPFLRDEFAQATGARARIFGLARAAHTSRDSYNKVRRLAGTPVDLVIVYHGINDVRMNCCPPGTFREDYAHCAWYDSFERRLRRGKLTLTEALQDRVESIALGAPERELLDEGRVLKTPAAFRKNVEAIIRRLREGPRAPEILLATFALALPEGYTRDAFEQRRLGYGDGSYKRCPAELWGHPDAVRAGVAAHNRVIRTLALERTTLFCDLAATLDARTELFVDPCHLTEEGCRIAAGRLARAARPAIQRWLERNSLARTQRTDQAASRGTALPRKSKPIRRTSTGRARDASTGRWHPDRPESGT
;
A
#
# COMPACT_ATOMS: atom_id res chain seq x y z
N MET A 1 -43.85 52.02 -48.60
CA MET A 1 -43.64 50.96 -49.62
C MET A 1 -42.16 50.63 -49.67
N LEU A 2 -41.80 49.46 -49.14
CA LEU A 2 -40.71 48.54 -49.53
C LEU A 2 -40.53 47.58 -48.34
N ALA A 3 -41.29 46.49 -48.38
CA ALA A 3 -41.27 45.43 -47.37
C ALA A 3 -40.00 44.57 -47.58
N TYR A 4 -39.22 44.41 -46.51
CA TYR A 4 -38.05 43.53 -46.47
C TYR A 4 -38.52 42.11 -46.14
N GLU A 5 -38.54 41.22 -47.12
CA GLU A 5 -38.81 39.79 -46.90
C GLU A 5 -37.52 39.06 -46.49
N PRO A 6 -37.44 38.46 -45.30
CA PRO A 6 -36.32 37.62 -44.92
C PRO A 6 -36.36 36.30 -45.72
N ARG A 7 -35.34 36.07 -46.55
CA ARG A 7 -35.14 34.79 -47.23
C ARG A 7 -34.78 33.72 -46.20
N HIS A 8 -35.74 32.87 -45.86
CA HIS A 8 -35.48 31.63 -45.14
C HIS A 8 -34.63 30.70 -46.02
N CYS A 9 -33.33 30.70 -45.78
CA CYS A 9 -32.39 29.73 -46.35
C CYS A 9 -32.59 28.39 -45.62
N SER A 10 -33.46 27.52 -46.17
CA SER A 10 -33.65 26.16 -45.68
C SER A 10 -32.46 25.28 -46.08
N MET A 11 -31.35 25.37 -45.36
CA MET A 11 -30.25 24.40 -45.46
C MET A 11 -30.52 23.23 -44.52
N THR A 12 -31.46 22.35 -44.87
CA THR A 12 -31.56 21.02 -44.27
C THR A 12 -31.17 19.97 -45.30
N THR A 13 -29.91 20.01 -45.73
CA THR A 13 -29.29 18.85 -46.39
C THR A 13 -28.91 17.86 -45.30
N GLU A 14 -29.90 17.12 -44.77
CA GLU A 14 -29.62 15.92 -44.00
C GLU A 14 -28.91 14.93 -44.92
N ARG A 15 -27.57 14.97 -44.90
CA ARG A 15 -26.75 13.93 -45.50
C ARG A 15 -27.08 12.63 -44.76
N ARG A 16 -27.98 11.84 -45.32
CA ARG A 16 -28.22 10.46 -44.89
C ARG A 16 -26.91 9.69 -45.06
N ILE A 17 -26.14 9.63 -43.97
CA ILE A 17 -24.98 8.76 -43.85
C ILE A 17 -25.50 7.35 -44.14
N SER A 18 -25.05 6.76 -45.23
CA SER A 18 -25.56 5.45 -45.67
C SER A 18 -25.30 4.41 -44.59
N ARG A 19 -26.21 3.44 -44.44
CA ARG A 19 -26.04 2.31 -43.49
C ARG A 19 -24.67 1.64 -43.64
N ARG A 20 -24.10 1.63 -44.84
CA ARG A 20 -22.75 1.10 -45.11
C ARG A 20 -21.65 1.85 -44.37
N VAL A 21 -21.72 3.18 -44.29
CA VAL A 21 -20.76 3.99 -43.53
C VAL A 21 -20.86 3.71 -42.04
N TRP A 22 -22.08 3.53 -41.51
CA TRP A 22 -22.28 3.15 -40.10
C TRP A 22 -21.72 1.75 -39.78
N VAL A 23 -21.92 0.78 -40.67
CA VAL A 23 -21.35 -0.56 -40.51
C VAL A 23 -19.82 -0.53 -40.53
N LEU A 24 -19.23 0.22 -41.46
CA LEU A 24 -17.77 0.39 -41.52
C LEU A 24 -17.22 1.11 -40.28
N TYR A 25 -17.91 2.15 -39.82
CA TYR A 25 -17.52 2.88 -38.62
C TYR A 25 -17.62 2.01 -37.35
N ALA A 26 -18.69 1.23 -37.21
CA ALA A 26 -18.82 0.26 -36.12
C ALA A 26 -17.71 -0.80 -36.18
N GLY A 27 -17.41 -1.34 -37.36
CA GLY A 27 -16.30 -2.28 -37.56
C GLY A 27 -14.94 -1.68 -37.17
N TYR A 28 -14.70 -0.42 -37.54
CA TYR A 28 -13.49 0.31 -37.15
C TYR A 28 -13.38 0.51 -35.63
N LEU A 29 -14.46 0.91 -34.96
CA LEU A 29 -14.48 1.06 -33.50
C LEU A 29 -14.26 -0.28 -32.80
N CYS A 30 -14.84 -1.37 -33.28
CA CYS A 30 -14.59 -2.71 -32.76
C CYS A 30 -13.12 -3.13 -32.94
N ALA A 31 -12.51 -2.83 -34.10
CA ALA A 31 -11.10 -3.11 -34.35
C ALA A 31 -10.18 -2.27 -33.44
N LEU A 32 -10.48 -0.98 -33.25
CA LEU A 32 -9.76 -0.13 -32.29
C LEU A 32 -9.90 -0.65 -30.86
N ALA A 33 -11.09 -1.05 -30.44
CA ALA A 33 -11.32 -1.62 -29.12
C ALA A 33 -10.54 -2.94 -28.94
N ALA A 34 -10.52 -3.81 -29.95
CA ALA A 34 -9.74 -5.05 -29.93
C ALA A 34 -8.23 -4.78 -29.88
N MET A 35 -7.72 -3.83 -30.68
CA MET A 35 -6.30 -3.45 -30.64
C MET A 35 -5.92 -2.78 -29.32
N ALA A 36 -6.78 -1.90 -28.78
CA ALA A 36 -6.59 -1.30 -27.48
C ALA A 36 -6.60 -2.36 -26.38
N MET A 37 -7.49 -3.35 -26.46
CA MET A 37 -7.54 -4.48 -25.54
C MET A 37 -6.28 -5.35 -25.64
N VAL A 38 -5.81 -5.69 -26.84
CA VAL A 38 -4.56 -6.45 -27.04
C VAL A 38 -3.33 -5.66 -26.61
N ALA A 39 -3.29 -4.35 -26.88
CA ALA A 39 -2.21 -3.48 -26.43
C ALA A 39 -2.23 -3.31 -24.92
N PHE A 40 -3.42 -3.19 -24.32
CA PHE A 40 -3.63 -3.15 -22.87
C PHE A 40 -3.27 -4.48 -22.20
N GLU A 41 -3.65 -5.62 -22.79
CA GLU A 41 -3.22 -6.95 -22.36
C GLU A 41 -1.70 -7.07 -22.48
N ARG A 42 -1.09 -6.67 -23.59
CA ARG A 42 0.37 -6.74 -23.72
C ARG A 42 1.08 -5.78 -22.77
N TRP A 43 0.53 -4.61 -22.52
CA TRP A 43 1.11 -3.63 -21.60
C TRP A 43 0.96 -4.01 -20.13
N LEU A 44 -0.16 -4.64 -19.74
CA LEU A 44 -0.39 -5.12 -18.37
C LEU A 44 0.14 -6.53 -18.11
N ILE A 45 0.15 -7.39 -19.12
CA ILE A 45 0.34 -8.83 -18.97
C ILE A 45 1.62 -9.31 -19.62
N ALA A 46 2.16 -8.69 -20.68
CA ALA A 46 3.37 -9.22 -21.33
C ALA A 46 4.59 -8.84 -20.52
N PRO A 47 5.13 -9.77 -19.73
CA PRO A 47 6.26 -9.44 -18.94
C PRO A 47 7.52 -9.94 -19.65
N PRO A 48 8.72 -9.53 -19.21
CA PRO A 48 9.94 -10.00 -19.83
C PRO A 48 9.96 -11.53 -19.83
N ALA A 49 10.09 -12.14 -21.00
CA ALA A 49 10.08 -13.59 -21.17
C ALA A 49 11.13 -14.23 -20.24
N GLY A 50 10.69 -15.14 -19.36
CA GLY A 50 11.55 -15.91 -18.44
C GLY A 50 11.47 -15.55 -16.94
N SER A 51 10.60 -14.63 -16.52
CA SER A 51 10.54 -14.19 -15.12
C SER A 51 9.51 -14.93 -14.26
N ARG A 52 9.67 -14.81 -12.93
CA ARG A 52 8.68 -15.02 -11.85
C ARG A 52 7.39 -14.18 -12.00
N VAL A 53 7.07 -13.73 -13.20
CA VAL A 53 6.14 -12.63 -13.45
C VAL A 53 4.71 -13.00 -13.16
N ALA A 54 4.36 -14.26 -13.36
CA ALA A 54 2.96 -14.62 -13.37
C ALA A 54 2.35 -14.49 -11.94
N ALA A 55 3.15 -14.71 -10.89
CA ALA A 55 2.78 -14.36 -9.51
C ALA A 55 2.86 -12.86 -9.24
N ASP A 56 3.84 -12.15 -9.80
CA ASP A 56 3.97 -10.70 -9.62
C ASP A 56 2.81 -9.92 -10.23
N VAL A 57 2.25 -10.36 -11.35
CA VAL A 57 1.02 -9.80 -11.94
C VAL A 57 -0.16 -9.93 -10.97
N VAL A 58 -0.30 -11.07 -10.29
CA VAL A 58 -1.32 -11.24 -9.24
C VAL A 58 -1.08 -10.25 -8.10
N TRP A 59 0.15 -10.17 -7.58
CA TRP A 59 0.48 -9.21 -6.52
C TRP A 59 0.26 -7.76 -6.95
N GLN A 60 0.60 -7.38 -8.18
CA GLN A 60 0.43 -6.03 -8.69
C GLN A 60 -1.05 -5.68 -8.88
N HIS A 61 -1.89 -6.65 -9.25
CA HIS A 61 -3.32 -6.45 -9.35
C HIS A 61 -3.98 -6.18 -7.99
N TYR A 62 -3.66 -6.98 -6.97
CA TYR A 62 -4.28 -6.87 -5.64
C TYR A 62 -3.58 -5.85 -4.73
N TYR A 63 -2.30 -5.60 -4.92
CA TYR A 63 -1.46 -4.77 -4.03
C TYR A 63 -0.50 -3.87 -4.85
N PRO A 64 -1.02 -3.00 -5.74
CA PRO A 64 -0.20 -2.15 -6.61
C PRO A 64 0.74 -1.21 -5.85
N GLU A 65 0.41 -0.86 -4.61
CA GLU A 65 1.24 -0.04 -3.72
C GLU A 65 2.61 -0.63 -3.39
N LEU A 66 2.77 -1.95 -3.51
CA LEU A 66 4.09 -2.58 -3.39
C LEU A 66 5.06 -2.02 -4.44
N TRP A 67 4.57 -1.66 -5.63
CA TRP A 67 5.35 -1.00 -6.68
C TRP A 67 5.30 0.52 -6.56
N SER A 68 4.12 1.10 -6.38
CA SER A 68 3.97 2.57 -6.40
C SER A 68 4.64 3.26 -5.22
N SER A 69 4.95 2.55 -4.14
CA SER A 69 5.70 3.10 -3.00
C SER A 69 7.21 3.22 -3.26
N GLY A 70 7.71 2.63 -4.35
CA GLY A 70 9.15 2.54 -4.65
C GLY A 70 9.89 1.46 -3.86
N LEU A 71 9.22 0.74 -2.95
CA LEU A 71 9.87 -0.25 -2.06
C LEU A 71 10.52 -1.41 -2.84
N LEU A 72 9.87 -1.87 -3.92
CA LEU A 72 10.38 -2.95 -4.74
C LEU A 72 11.39 -2.49 -5.80
N SER A 73 11.33 -1.24 -6.26
CA SER A 73 12.24 -0.71 -7.28
C SER A 73 13.52 -0.13 -6.68
N GLU A 74 13.43 0.47 -5.49
CA GLU A 74 14.54 1.08 -4.76
C GLU A 74 14.56 0.53 -3.32
N PRO A 75 14.93 -0.75 -3.16
CA PRO A 75 14.90 -1.38 -1.85
C PRO A 75 15.83 -0.64 -0.87
N PRO A 76 15.41 -0.51 0.40
CA PRO A 76 16.24 -0.02 1.49
C PRO A 76 17.64 -0.61 1.50
N ALA A 77 18.64 0.26 1.63
CA ALA A 77 20.04 -0.14 1.73
C ALA A 77 20.61 0.38 3.06
N PRO A 78 21.07 -0.49 3.97
CA PRO A 78 21.67 -0.08 5.25
C PRO A 78 22.77 0.99 5.15
N SER A 79 23.42 1.10 4.00
CA SER A 79 24.55 1.96 3.74
C SER A 79 24.20 3.34 3.15
N ASP A 80 22.93 3.59 2.77
CA ASP A 80 22.52 4.83 2.11
C ASP A 80 22.30 6.00 3.09
N GLY A 81 22.34 5.72 4.39
CA GLY A 81 22.18 6.72 5.45
C GLY A 81 20.76 7.29 5.57
N ARG A 82 19.76 6.57 5.08
CA ARG A 82 18.33 6.89 5.24
C ARG A 82 17.72 6.14 6.43
N PHE A 83 16.65 6.73 6.99
CA PHE A 83 15.78 6.10 7.98
C PHE A 83 14.52 5.61 7.27
N ASP A 84 14.43 4.30 7.05
CA ASP A 84 13.40 3.71 6.21
C ASP A 84 12.17 3.29 7.03
N VAL A 85 11.01 3.89 6.72
CA VAL A 85 9.75 3.68 7.44
C VAL A 85 8.71 3.02 6.53
N LEU A 86 8.15 1.90 6.98
CA LEU A 86 7.06 1.20 6.29
C LEU A 86 5.72 1.47 6.97
N LEU A 87 4.72 1.88 6.20
CA LEU A 87 3.36 2.13 6.70
C LEU A 87 2.41 0.98 6.33
N LEU A 88 1.83 0.30 7.32
CA LEU A 88 0.86 -0.79 7.15
C LEU A 88 -0.48 -0.40 7.80
N GLY A 89 -1.49 -0.09 6.98
CA GLY A 89 -2.76 0.44 7.49
C GLY A 89 -3.87 0.54 6.44
N GLY A 90 -4.99 1.12 6.88
CA GLY A 90 -6.13 1.51 6.03
C GLY A 90 -6.02 2.94 5.48
N SER A 91 -7.14 3.50 5.00
CA SER A 91 -7.25 4.88 4.47
C SER A 91 -6.77 5.95 5.45
N VAL A 92 -6.93 5.73 6.75
CA VAL A 92 -6.49 6.71 7.75
C VAL A 92 -4.98 6.83 7.78
N LEU A 93 -4.23 5.71 7.77
CA LEU A 93 -2.76 5.80 7.72
C LEU A 93 -2.25 6.36 6.38
N GLU A 94 -2.99 6.12 5.30
CA GLU A 94 -2.74 6.73 3.98
C GLU A 94 -2.86 8.27 4.04
N GLN A 95 -3.88 8.81 4.72
CA GLN A 95 -4.01 10.27 4.98
C GLN A 95 -2.84 10.83 5.79
N LEU A 96 -2.29 10.05 6.71
CA LEU A 96 -1.22 10.50 7.60
C LEU A 96 0.14 10.56 6.90
N GLU A 97 0.32 9.93 5.75
CA GLU A 97 1.64 9.81 5.12
C GLU A 97 2.34 11.17 4.88
N PRO A 98 1.71 12.20 4.30
CA PRO A 98 2.37 13.49 4.09
C PRO A 98 2.83 14.13 5.40
N PHE A 99 1.99 14.11 6.44
CA PHE A 99 2.32 14.69 7.74
C PHE A 99 3.42 13.89 8.46
N LEU A 100 3.40 12.56 8.36
CA LEU A 100 4.47 11.72 8.88
C LEU A 100 5.79 11.99 8.16
N ARG A 101 5.76 12.27 6.86
CA ARG A 101 6.95 12.62 6.08
C ARG A 101 7.62 13.86 6.65
N ASP A 102 6.84 14.89 6.96
CA ASP A 102 7.35 16.13 7.55
C ASP A 102 7.89 15.91 8.96
N GLU A 103 7.13 15.21 9.82
CA GLU A 103 7.53 14.90 11.20
C GLU A 103 8.83 14.07 11.25
N PHE A 104 8.93 13.02 10.42
CA PHE A 104 10.14 12.20 10.36
C PHE A 104 11.30 12.94 9.69
N ALA A 105 11.06 13.78 8.68
CA ALA A 105 12.10 14.61 8.09
C ALA A 105 12.68 15.57 9.14
N GLN A 106 11.83 16.22 9.94
CA GLN A 106 12.29 17.09 11.02
C GLN A 106 13.10 16.30 12.06
N ALA A 107 12.60 15.12 12.49
CA ALA A 107 13.27 14.31 13.51
C ALA A 107 14.59 13.66 13.05
N THR A 108 14.80 13.47 11.75
CA THR A 108 15.97 12.78 11.17
C THR A 108 16.94 13.71 10.44
N GLY A 109 16.63 15.00 10.32
CA GLY A 109 17.39 15.93 9.48
C GLY A 109 17.26 15.62 7.99
N ALA A 110 16.03 15.42 7.51
CA ALA A 110 15.64 15.11 6.13
C ALA A 110 16.18 13.78 5.57
N ARG A 111 16.45 12.80 6.45
CA ARG A 111 16.97 11.47 6.07
C ARG A 111 15.92 10.38 6.07
N ALA A 112 14.68 10.67 6.47
CA ALA A 112 13.61 9.69 6.42
C ALA A 112 13.13 9.42 4.98
N ARG A 113 12.84 8.15 4.68
CA ARG A 113 12.13 7.70 3.48
C ARG A 113 10.93 6.88 3.94
N ILE A 114 9.74 7.25 3.47
CA ILE A 114 8.49 6.58 3.81
C ILE A 114 8.02 5.75 2.63
N PHE A 115 7.75 4.48 2.90
CA PHE A 115 7.11 3.53 2.00
C PHE A 115 5.65 3.34 2.42
N GLY A 116 4.76 4.09 1.76
CA GLY A 116 3.33 4.05 1.98
C GLY A 116 2.69 2.79 1.40
N LEU A 117 2.45 1.78 2.23
CA LEU A 117 1.65 0.61 1.85
C LEU A 117 0.26 0.62 2.47
N ALA A 118 -0.13 1.69 3.15
CA ALA A 118 -1.50 1.87 3.62
C ALA A 118 -2.43 2.18 2.43
N ARG A 119 -3.64 1.60 2.44
CA ARG A 119 -4.63 1.82 1.38
C ARG A 119 -6.04 1.75 1.93
N ALA A 120 -6.92 2.55 1.34
CA ALA A 120 -8.35 2.54 1.66
C ALA A 120 -8.95 1.13 1.64
N ALA A 121 -9.85 0.86 2.59
CA ALA A 121 -10.51 -0.42 2.83
C ALA A 121 -9.63 -1.62 3.24
N HIS A 122 -8.30 -1.51 3.25
CA HIS A 122 -7.43 -2.63 3.65
C HIS A 122 -7.62 -3.01 5.12
N THR A 123 -7.55 -4.31 5.39
CA THR A 123 -7.60 -4.89 6.75
C THR A 123 -6.21 -5.30 7.23
N SER A 124 -6.14 -5.80 8.46
CA SER A 124 -4.93 -6.44 9.00
C SER A 124 -4.43 -7.60 8.10
N ARG A 125 -5.34 -8.31 7.41
CA ARG A 125 -4.98 -9.42 6.51
C ARG A 125 -4.21 -8.95 5.28
N ASP A 126 -4.57 -7.81 4.71
CA ASP A 126 -3.83 -7.23 3.58
C ASP A 126 -2.41 -6.86 3.97
N SER A 127 -2.23 -6.29 5.16
CA SER A 127 -0.89 -5.97 5.66
C SER A 127 -0.06 -7.21 5.94
N TYR A 128 -0.68 -8.27 6.46
CA TYR A 128 0.00 -9.57 6.59
C TYR A 128 0.44 -10.12 5.22
N ASN A 129 -0.41 -10.07 4.20
CA ASN A 129 -0.07 -10.51 2.85
C ASN A 129 1.11 -9.72 2.28
N LYS A 130 1.11 -8.38 2.41
CA LYS A 130 2.23 -7.53 1.97
C LYS A 130 3.54 -7.88 2.67
N VAL A 131 3.51 -8.05 3.99
CA VAL A 131 4.71 -8.45 4.77
C VAL A 131 5.21 -9.83 4.37
N ARG A 132 4.31 -10.78 4.06
CA ARG A 132 4.68 -12.09 3.52
C ARG A 132 5.45 -11.95 2.20
N ARG A 133 5.04 -11.03 1.32
CA ARG A 133 5.73 -10.75 0.04
C ARG A 133 7.07 -10.05 0.20
N LEU A 134 7.17 -9.17 1.20
CA LEU A 134 8.34 -8.32 1.48
C LEU A 134 9.38 -8.96 2.40
N ALA A 135 9.26 -10.26 2.68
CA ALA A 135 10.15 -10.97 3.59
C ALA A 135 11.64 -10.68 3.28
N GLY A 136 12.36 -10.15 4.28
CA GLY A 136 13.78 -9.80 4.17
C GLY A 136 14.06 -8.35 3.73
N THR A 137 13.05 -7.53 3.46
CA THR A 137 13.25 -6.11 3.11
C THR A 137 13.72 -5.32 4.35
N PRO A 138 14.90 -4.70 4.33
CA PRO A 138 15.53 -4.15 5.53
C PRO A 138 15.07 -2.71 5.81
N VAL A 139 13.89 -2.55 6.40
CA VAL A 139 13.42 -1.24 6.90
C VAL A 139 13.88 -0.99 8.34
N ASP A 140 13.86 0.27 8.80
CA ASP A 140 14.22 0.63 10.18
C ASP A 140 13.03 0.62 11.13
N LEU A 141 11.86 1.04 10.63
CA LEU A 141 10.63 1.15 11.40
C LEU A 141 9.44 0.65 10.58
N VAL A 142 8.55 -0.10 11.22
CA VAL A 142 7.23 -0.45 10.68
C VAL A 142 6.15 0.12 11.58
N ILE A 143 5.21 0.88 11.01
CA ILE A 143 4.03 1.39 11.71
C ILE A 143 2.81 0.56 11.28
N VAL A 144 2.14 -0.06 12.26
CA VAL A 144 0.92 -0.83 12.04
C VAL A 144 -0.27 -0.09 12.64
N TYR A 145 -1.22 0.32 11.80
CA TYR A 145 -2.43 1.05 12.19
C TYR A 145 -3.67 0.51 11.46
N HIS A 146 -4.38 -0.40 12.15
CA HIS A 146 -5.59 -1.06 11.67
C HIS A 146 -6.65 -1.11 12.76
N GLY A 147 -7.90 -1.35 12.37
CA GLY A 147 -8.99 -1.52 13.32
C GLY A 147 -10.34 -1.65 12.63
N ILE A 148 -10.86 -0.55 12.09
CA ILE A 148 -12.27 -0.48 11.64
C ILE A 148 -12.58 -1.35 10.42
N ASN A 149 -11.66 -1.49 9.45
CA ASN A 149 -11.94 -2.28 8.25
C ASN A 149 -12.11 -3.77 8.55
N ASP A 150 -11.36 -4.30 9.52
CA ASP A 150 -11.55 -5.67 10.01
C ASP A 150 -12.93 -5.87 10.62
N VAL A 151 -13.50 -4.85 11.31
CA VAL A 151 -14.81 -4.95 11.98
C VAL A 151 -15.94 -5.29 11.00
N ARG A 152 -15.81 -4.90 9.74
CA ARG A 152 -16.78 -5.23 8.69
C ARG A 152 -16.99 -6.73 8.51
N MET A 153 -15.96 -7.54 8.77
CA MET A 153 -16.04 -9.00 8.64
C MET A 153 -16.87 -9.64 9.76
N ASN A 154 -17.32 -8.87 10.76
CA ASN A 154 -18.34 -9.34 11.70
C ASN A 154 -19.71 -9.49 11.02
N CYS A 155 -20.00 -8.71 9.98
CA CYS A 155 -21.27 -8.74 9.25
C CYS A 155 -21.37 -9.90 8.23
N CYS A 156 -20.74 -11.04 8.51
CA CYS A 156 -20.92 -12.25 7.71
C CYS A 156 -21.96 -13.18 8.36
N PRO A 157 -22.68 -14.01 7.57
CA PRO A 157 -23.62 -14.98 8.11
C PRO A 157 -23.00 -15.91 9.16
N PRO A 158 -23.80 -16.44 10.11
CA PRO A 158 -23.34 -17.44 11.07
C PRO A 158 -22.74 -18.66 10.34
N GLY A 159 -21.66 -19.22 10.89
CA GLY A 159 -20.96 -20.38 10.32
C GLY A 159 -20.15 -20.10 9.04
N THR A 160 -20.24 -18.90 8.46
CA THR A 160 -19.48 -18.54 7.25
C THR A 160 -18.13 -17.90 7.56
N PHE A 161 -17.98 -17.28 8.75
CA PHE A 161 -16.74 -16.60 9.14
C PHE A 161 -15.52 -17.52 9.06
N ARG A 162 -14.45 -17.00 8.47
CA ARG A 162 -13.13 -17.64 8.40
C ARG A 162 -12.07 -16.66 8.88
N GLU A 163 -11.18 -17.10 9.77
CA GLU A 163 -10.15 -16.24 10.37
C GLU A 163 -9.11 -15.70 9.39
N ASP A 164 -8.94 -16.35 8.24
CA ASP A 164 -8.07 -15.88 7.15
C ASP A 164 -8.79 -14.93 6.18
N TYR A 165 -10.04 -14.59 6.48
CA TYR A 165 -10.97 -13.80 5.68
C TYR A 165 -11.28 -14.40 4.30
N ALA A 166 -11.01 -15.69 4.05
CA ALA A 166 -11.31 -16.34 2.77
C ALA A 166 -12.83 -16.53 2.50
N HIS A 167 -13.70 -16.06 3.38
CA HIS A 167 -15.12 -15.92 3.09
C HIS A 167 -15.43 -14.65 2.29
N CYS A 168 -14.50 -13.68 2.24
CA CYS A 168 -14.58 -12.55 1.33
C CYS A 168 -13.97 -12.93 -0.01
N ALA A 169 -14.68 -12.63 -1.10
CA ALA A 169 -14.24 -12.93 -2.46
C ALA A 169 -12.86 -12.33 -2.79
N TRP A 170 -12.45 -11.22 -2.15
CA TRP A 170 -11.15 -10.57 -2.34
C TRP A 170 -10.01 -11.51 -1.96
N TYR A 171 -10.03 -12.02 -0.73
CA TYR A 171 -8.96 -12.87 -0.22
C TYR A 171 -8.97 -14.26 -0.84
N ASP A 172 -10.16 -14.83 -1.08
CA ASP A 172 -10.28 -16.12 -1.76
C ASP A 172 -9.74 -16.06 -3.20
N SER A 173 -10.14 -15.03 -3.98
CA SER A 173 -9.65 -14.84 -5.34
C SER A 173 -8.15 -14.57 -5.39
N PHE A 174 -7.63 -13.73 -4.48
CA PHE A 174 -6.20 -13.49 -4.35
C PHE A 174 -5.43 -14.79 -4.10
N GLU A 175 -5.80 -15.59 -3.10
CA GLU A 175 -5.09 -16.84 -2.77
C GLU A 175 -5.25 -17.91 -3.85
N ARG A 176 -6.42 -18.02 -4.48
CA ARG A 176 -6.66 -18.94 -5.61
C ARG A 176 -5.76 -18.59 -6.80
N ARG A 177 -5.67 -17.30 -7.15
CA ARG A 177 -4.87 -16.83 -8.30
C ARG A 177 -3.38 -16.87 -8.02
N LEU A 178 -2.98 -16.55 -6.80
CA LEU A 178 -1.59 -16.66 -6.38
C LEU A 178 -1.11 -18.12 -6.46
N ARG A 179 -1.92 -19.09 -6.01
CA ARG A 179 -1.61 -20.53 -6.14
C ARG A 179 -1.51 -20.99 -7.60
N ARG A 180 -2.39 -20.49 -8.47
CA ARG A 180 -2.33 -20.77 -9.92
C ARG A 180 -1.14 -20.08 -10.60
N GLY A 181 -0.61 -19.02 -9.97
CA GLY A 181 0.42 -18.16 -10.52
C GLY A 181 -0.01 -17.49 -11.82
N LYS A 182 -1.32 -17.25 -12.05
CA LYS A 182 -1.84 -16.66 -13.28
C LYS A 182 -3.04 -15.77 -12.96
N LEU A 183 -3.18 -14.68 -13.72
CA LEU A 183 -4.35 -13.80 -13.76
C LEU A 183 -4.70 -13.59 -15.23
N THR A 184 -5.87 -14.05 -15.66
CA THR A 184 -6.38 -13.77 -17.01
C THR A 184 -7.06 -12.41 -17.07
N LEU A 185 -7.17 -11.80 -18.26
CA LEU A 185 -7.90 -10.54 -18.43
C LEU A 185 -9.37 -10.70 -18.01
N THR A 186 -10.01 -11.80 -18.42
CA THR A 186 -11.41 -12.09 -18.06
C THR A 186 -11.58 -12.15 -16.54
N GLU A 187 -10.66 -12.80 -15.82
CA GLU A 187 -10.67 -12.85 -14.36
C GLU A 187 -10.45 -11.45 -13.73
N ALA A 188 -9.57 -10.62 -14.31
CA ALA A 188 -9.34 -9.26 -13.82
C ALA A 188 -10.53 -8.33 -14.09
N LEU A 189 -11.23 -8.50 -15.23
CA LEU A 189 -12.45 -7.79 -15.57
C LEU A 189 -13.62 -8.24 -14.71
N GLN A 190 -13.75 -9.55 -14.48
CA GLN A 190 -14.78 -10.13 -13.61
C GLN A 190 -14.67 -9.56 -12.20
N ASP A 191 -13.47 -9.43 -11.62
CA ASP A 191 -13.30 -8.81 -10.30
C ASP A 191 -13.74 -7.35 -10.24
N ARG A 192 -13.57 -6.61 -11.34
CA ARG A 192 -14.04 -5.22 -11.45
C ARG A 192 -15.57 -5.15 -11.57
N VAL A 193 -16.17 -6.07 -12.31
CA VAL A 193 -17.63 -6.11 -12.55
C VAL A 193 -18.38 -6.64 -11.33
N GLU A 194 -17.90 -7.72 -10.74
CA GLU A 194 -18.46 -8.29 -9.50
C GLU A 194 -18.19 -7.39 -8.29
N SER A 195 -17.39 -6.34 -8.48
CA SER A 195 -16.95 -5.41 -7.44
C SER A 195 -16.57 -6.19 -6.19
N ILE A 196 -15.45 -6.88 -6.27
CA ILE A 196 -14.80 -7.49 -5.10
C ILE A 196 -14.22 -6.38 -4.19
N ALA A 197 -14.95 -5.27 -4.03
CA ALA A 197 -14.76 -4.38 -2.92
C ALA A 197 -15.26 -5.14 -1.68
N LEU A 198 -14.61 -4.94 -0.54
CA LEU A 198 -15.13 -5.39 0.75
C LEU A 198 -16.51 -4.77 1.08
N GLY A 199 -17.06 -3.91 0.22
CA GLY A 199 -18.47 -3.48 0.17
C GLY A 199 -18.97 -2.75 1.41
N ALA A 200 -20.18 -2.19 1.35
CA ALA A 200 -20.98 -2.15 2.57
C ALA A 200 -21.60 -3.54 2.75
N PRO A 201 -21.71 -4.07 3.97
CA PRO A 201 -22.50 -5.27 4.19
C PRO A 201 -23.95 -5.03 3.73
N GLU A 202 -24.60 -6.09 3.26
CA GLU A 202 -26.05 -6.07 3.00
C GLU A 202 -26.78 -5.67 4.29
N ARG A 203 -27.91 -4.98 4.15
CA ARG A 203 -28.62 -4.39 5.31
C ARG A 203 -29.05 -5.47 6.30
N GLU A 204 -29.43 -6.63 5.79
CA GLU A 204 -29.86 -7.82 6.50
C GLU A 204 -28.71 -8.44 7.32
N LEU A 205 -27.46 -8.20 6.92
CA LEU A 205 -26.26 -8.71 7.58
C LEU A 205 -25.68 -7.76 8.64
N LEU A 206 -26.22 -6.55 8.79
CA LEU A 206 -25.75 -5.60 9.80
C LEU A 206 -25.93 -6.14 11.22
N ASP A 207 -27.01 -6.89 11.47
CA ASP A 207 -27.28 -7.49 12.79
C ASP A 207 -26.27 -8.58 13.15
N GLU A 208 -25.72 -9.28 12.15
CA GLU A 208 -24.64 -10.26 12.35
C GLU A 208 -23.37 -9.61 12.92
N GLY A 209 -23.16 -8.32 12.64
CA GLY A 209 -22.05 -7.52 13.15
C GLY A 209 -22.04 -7.38 14.67
N ARG A 210 -23.16 -7.58 15.36
CA ARG A 210 -23.27 -7.50 16.82
C ARG A 210 -22.50 -8.61 17.53
N VAL A 211 -22.31 -9.75 16.88
CA VAL A 211 -21.46 -10.83 17.36
C VAL A 211 -20.04 -10.58 16.86
N LEU A 212 -19.11 -10.32 17.79
CA LEU A 212 -17.71 -10.03 17.44
C LEU A 212 -16.94 -11.31 17.07
N LYS A 213 -16.70 -11.49 15.78
CA LYS A 213 -15.97 -12.63 15.18
C LYS A 213 -14.50 -12.30 14.90
N THR A 214 -14.20 -11.04 14.61
CA THR A 214 -12.89 -10.56 14.13
C THR A 214 -11.75 -10.45 15.14
N PRO A 215 -11.94 -10.32 16.48
CA PRO A 215 -10.81 -10.09 17.39
C PRO A 215 -9.70 -11.16 17.33
N ALA A 216 -10.07 -12.44 17.22
CA ALA A 216 -9.09 -13.53 17.12
C ALA A 216 -8.31 -13.49 15.79
N ALA A 217 -9.01 -13.31 14.67
CA ALA A 217 -8.42 -13.17 13.35
C ALA A 217 -7.48 -11.95 13.28
N PHE A 218 -7.92 -10.81 13.81
CA PHE A 218 -7.12 -9.59 13.92
C PHE A 218 -5.84 -9.81 14.70
N ARG A 219 -5.92 -10.44 15.89
CA ARG A 219 -4.74 -10.80 16.70
C ARG A 219 -3.77 -11.66 15.92
N LYS A 220 -4.26 -12.74 15.29
CA LYS A 220 -3.47 -13.67 14.49
C LYS A 220 -2.73 -12.97 13.35
N ASN A 221 -3.39 -12.06 12.65
CA ASN A 221 -2.78 -11.30 11.56
C ASN A 221 -1.67 -10.35 12.07
N VAL A 222 -1.94 -9.56 13.12
CA VAL A 222 -0.95 -8.62 13.68
C VAL A 222 0.24 -9.37 14.28
N GLU A 223 0.00 -10.46 14.99
CA GLU A 223 1.04 -11.32 15.53
C GLU A 223 1.89 -11.95 14.41
N ALA A 224 1.28 -12.41 13.33
CA ALA A 224 1.98 -12.95 12.18
C ALA A 224 2.82 -11.88 11.45
N ILE A 225 2.35 -10.63 11.37
CA ILE A 225 3.14 -9.48 10.90
C ILE A 225 4.38 -9.30 11.77
N ILE A 226 4.21 -9.19 13.10
CA ILE A 226 5.31 -8.99 14.05
C ILE A 226 6.35 -10.11 13.93
N ARG A 227 5.88 -11.37 13.94
CA ARG A 227 6.74 -12.54 13.81
C ARG A 227 7.54 -12.50 12.51
N ARG A 228 6.87 -12.26 11.37
CA ARG A 228 7.52 -12.27 10.06
C ARG A 228 8.56 -11.17 9.90
N LEU A 229 8.29 -9.98 10.44
CA LEU A 229 9.26 -8.87 10.44
C LEU A 229 10.50 -9.19 11.30
N ARG A 230 10.33 -9.93 12.39
CA ARG A 230 11.43 -10.34 13.30
C ARG A 230 12.27 -11.51 12.78
N GLU A 231 11.71 -12.36 11.93
CA GLU A 231 12.44 -13.46 11.28
C GLU A 231 13.47 -12.96 10.24
N GLY A 232 13.42 -11.68 9.86
CA GLY A 232 14.35 -11.09 8.90
C GLY A 232 15.77 -10.94 9.46
N PRO A 233 16.81 -10.88 8.60
CA PRO A 233 18.20 -10.71 9.02
C PRO A 233 18.44 -9.36 9.74
N ARG A 234 17.56 -8.39 9.53
CA ARG A 234 17.50 -7.12 10.24
C ARG A 234 16.07 -6.86 10.66
N ALA A 235 15.73 -7.23 11.89
CA ALA A 235 14.42 -6.96 12.46
C ALA A 235 14.23 -5.44 12.60
N PRO A 236 13.15 -4.86 12.05
CA PRO A 236 12.85 -3.45 12.24
C PRO A 236 12.29 -3.21 13.64
N GLU A 237 12.33 -1.95 14.06
CA GLU A 237 11.48 -1.49 15.16
C GLU A 237 10.02 -1.55 14.70
N ILE A 238 9.12 -1.94 15.60
CA ILE A 238 7.69 -2.06 15.29
C ILE A 238 6.93 -1.12 16.20
N LEU A 239 6.12 -0.24 15.62
CA LEU A 239 5.19 0.63 16.31
C LEU A 239 3.76 0.16 16.05
N LEU A 240 3.09 -0.28 17.12
CA LEU A 240 1.67 -0.60 17.08
C LEU A 240 0.86 0.60 17.57
N ALA A 241 -0.20 0.95 16.86
CA ALA A 241 -1.10 2.04 17.26
C ALA A 241 -2.55 1.59 17.31
N THR A 242 -3.27 2.00 18.36
CA THR A 242 -4.72 1.74 18.51
C THR A 242 -5.52 2.61 17.55
N PHE A 243 -6.57 2.09 16.94
CA PHE A 243 -7.43 2.82 16.01
C PHE A 243 -8.33 3.83 16.70
N ALA A 244 -8.29 5.10 16.29
CA ALA A 244 -9.17 6.14 16.79
C ALA A 244 -10.54 6.13 16.08
N LEU A 245 -11.62 6.35 16.83
CA LEU A 245 -13.00 6.29 16.35
C LEU A 245 -13.83 7.43 16.93
N ALA A 246 -14.45 8.22 16.06
CA ALA A 246 -15.36 9.29 16.44
C ALA A 246 -16.81 8.90 16.14
N LEU A 247 -17.44 8.15 17.03
CA LEU A 247 -18.89 7.94 17.04
C LEU A 247 -19.47 8.66 18.25
N PRO A 248 -20.07 9.85 18.12
CA PRO A 248 -20.68 10.56 19.25
C PRO A 248 -21.87 9.77 19.82
N GLU A 249 -22.24 10.08 21.06
CA GLU A 249 -23.48 9.59 21.66
C GLU A 249 -24.68 10.09 20.84
N GLY A 250 -25.71 9.25 20.67
CA GLY A 250 -26.88 9.59 19.85
C GLY A 250 -26.61 9.59 18.34
N TYR A 251 -25.52 8.98 17.87
CA TYR A 251 -25.30 8.76 16.44
C TYR A 251 -26.53 8.13 15.78
N THR A 252 -27.02 8.78 14.72
CA THR A 252 -28.02 8.23 13.80
C THR A 252 -27.60 8.53 12.37
N ARG A 253 -28.08 7.72 11.43
CA ARG A 253 -27.81 7.93 10.01
C ARG A 253 -28.31 9.29 9.53
N ASP A 254 -29.51 9.69 9.94
CA ASP A 254 -30.11 10.97 9.56
C ASP A 254 -29.31 12.15 10.11
N ALA A 255 -28.85 12.09 11.37
CA ALA A 255 -28.01 13.15 11.93
C ALA A 255 -26.65 13.25 11.22
N PHE A 256 -26.08 12.12 10.78
CA PHE A 256 -24.87 12.09 9.98
C PHE A 256 -25.06 12.77 8.63
N GLU A 257 -26.11 12.41 7.89
CA GLU A 257 -26.42 12.96 6.56
C GLU A 257 -26.74 14.45 6.62
N GLN A 258 -27.41 14.90 7.68
CA GLN A 258 -27.73 16.31 7.93
C GLN A 258 -26.58 17.10 8.58
N ARG A 259 -25.39 16.50 8.75
CA ARG A 259 -24.20 17.13 9.36
C ARG A 259 -24.41 17.68 10.78
N ARG A 260 -25.26 17.03 11.58
CA ARG A 260 -25.60 17.44 12.96
C ARG A 260 -24.70 16.82 14.04
N LEU A 261 -23.67 16.06 13.65
CA LEU A 261 -22.82 15.29 14.56
C LEU A 261 -21.46 15.94 14.89
N GLY A 262 -21.22 17.17 14.44
CA GLY A 262 -19.99 17.92 14.75
C GLY A 262 -18.74 17.50 13.98
N TYR A 263 -18.86 16.60 13.00
CA TYR A 263 -17.75 16.26 12.10
C TYR A 263 -17.28 17.48 11.30
N GLY A 264 -15.97 17.72 11.30
CA GLY A 264 -15.32 18.76 10.52
C GLY A 264 -15.34 18.48 9.01
N ASP A 265 -14.78 19.41 8.25
CA ASP A 265 -14.64 19.28 6.80
C ASP A 265 -13.28 18.70 6.40
N GLY A 266 -13.23 18.05 5.24
CA GLY A 266 -12.00 17.48 4.69
C GLY A 266 -12.19 16.96 3.27
N SER A 267 -11.10 16.50 2.66
CA SER A 267 -11.06 16.04 1.27
C SER A 267 -11.66 14.65 1.05
N TYR A 268 -11.84 13.86 2.12
CA TYR A 268 -12.42 12.52 2.03
C TYR A 268 -13.94 12.57 1.90
N LYS A 269 -14.48 11.70 1.05
CA LYS A 269 -15.93 11.45 1.00
C LYS A 269 -16.37 10.87 2.35
N ARG A 270 -17.32 11.55 3.00
CA ARG A 270 -17.90 11.12 4.28
C ARG A 270 -18.51 9.72 4.14
N CYS A 271 -18.08 8.80 5.00
CA CYS A 271 -18.56 7.43 5.08
C CYS A 271 -19.38 7.22 6.37
N PRO A 272 -20.62 6.72 6.27
CA PRO A 272 -21.45 6.46 7.44
C PRO A 272 -20.97 5.20 8.18
N ALA A 273 -21.32 5.06 9.46
CA ALA A 273 -20.87 3.95 10.30
C ALA A 273 -21.35 2.58 9.77
N GLU A 274 -22.52 2.55 9.14
CA GLU A 274 -23.14 1.34 8.56
C GLU A 274 -22.32 0.73 7.42
N LEU A 275 -21.30 1.42 6.90
CA LEU A 275 -20.32 0.83 6.00
C LEU A 275 -19.53 -0.33 6.66
N TRP A 276 -19.45 -0.36 8.00
CA TRP A 276 -18.75 -1.40 8.76
C TRP A 276 -19.65 -2.23 9.68
N GLY A 277 -20.90 -1.81 9.91
CA GLY A 277 -21.86 -2.48 10.79
C GLY A 277 -22.73 -1.47 11.56
N HIS A 278 -23.62 -1.95 12.43
CA HIS A 278 -24.35 -1.05 13.33
C HIS A 278 -23.38 -0.20 14.18
N PRO A 279 -23.66 1.09 14.46
CA PRO A 279 -22.71 1.98 15.16
C PRO A 279 -22.21 1.45 16.51
N ASP A 280 -23.06 0.79 17.28
CA ASP A 280 -22.72 0.16 18.56
C ASP A 280 -21.81 -1.07 18.37
N ALA A 281 -22.13 -1.91 17.38
CA ALA A 281 -21.28 -3.04 16.98
C ALA A 281 -19.92 -2.57 16.46
N VAL A 282 -19.87 -1.47 15.68
CA VAL A 282 -18.63 -0.87 15.20
C VAL A 282 -17.75 -0.41 16.37
N ARG A 283 -18.35 0.31 17.33
CA ARG A 283 -17.66 0.74 18.55
C ARG A 283 -17.10 -0.45 19.33
N ALA A 284 -17.91 -1.49 19.53
CA ALA A 284 -17.52 -2.69 20.27
C ALA A 284 -16.37 -3.45 19.56
N GLY A 285 -16.44 -3.59 18.23
CA GLY A 285 -15.42 -4.23 17.41
C GLY A 285 -14.09 -3.48 17.43
N VAL A 286 -14.10 -2.16 17.22
CA VAL A 286 -12.89 -1.33 17.30
C VAL A 286 -12.29 -1.38 18.72
N ALA A 287 -13.11 -1.29 19.76
CA ALA A 287 -12.63 -1.41 21.14
C ALA A 287 -11.96 -2.77 21.40
N ALA A 288 -12.50 -3.86 20.86
CA ALA A 288 -11.90 -5.19 20.94
C ALA A 288 -10.56 -5.27 20.20
N HIS A 289 -10.46 -4.73 18.99
CA HIS A 289 -9.19 -4.65 18.26
C HIS A 289 -8.14 -3.78 18.99
N ASN A 290 -8.55 -2.66 19.58
CA ASN A 290 -7.66 -1.81 20.36
C ASN A 290 -7.13 -2.52 21.62
N ARG A 291 -7.94 -3.35 22.28
CA ARG A 291 -7.46 -4.22 23.37
C ARG A 291 -6.40 -5.19 22.87
N VAL A 292 -6.62 -5.85 21.72
CA VAL A 292 -5.62 -6.73 21.10
C VAL A 292 -4.31 -6.00 20.83
N ILE A 293 -4.35 -4.79 20.25
CA ILE A 293 -3.15 -3.98 20.00
C ILE A 293 -2.38 -3.67 21.29
N ARG A 294 -3.08 -3.21 22.35
CA ARG A 294 -2.46 -2.92 23.65
C ARG A 294 -1.79 -4.17 24.24
N THR A 295 -2.49 -5.30 24.21
CA THR A 295 -1.96 -6.58 24.70
C THR A 295 -0.71 -7.01 23.91
N LEU A 296 -0.77 -7.00 22.57
CA LEU A 296 0.37 -7.41 21.74
C LEU A 296 1.57 -6.47 21.91
N ALA A 297 1.34 -5.17 22.11
CA ALA A 297 2.44 -4.22 22.33
C ALA A 297 3.25 -4.54 23.59
N LEU A 298 2.55 -4.95 24.66
CA LEU A 298 3.16 -5.41 25.91
C LEU A 298 3.86 -6.77 25.73
N GLU A 299 3.12 -7.78 25.25
CA GLU A 299 3.60 -9.16 25.12
C GLU A 299 4.79 -9.29 24.16
N ARG A 300 4.85 -8.45 23.13
CA ARG A 300 5.89 -8.50 22.10
C ARG A 300 6.97 -7.45 22.31
N THR A 301 6.88 -6.56 23.29
CA THR A 301 7.82 -5.46 23.52
C THR A 301 8.01 -4.64 22.24
N THR A 302 6.92 -4.10 21.72
CA THR A 302 6.95 -3.17 20.58
C THR A 302 6.86 -1.73 21.08
N LEU A 303 7.17 -0.77 20.21
CA LEU A 303 6.76 0.61 20.45
C LEU A 303 5.22 0.67 20.39
N PHE A 304 4.64 1.62 21.12
CA PHE A 304 3.19 1.74 21.26
C PHE A 304 2.74 3.20 21.19
N CYS A 305 1.60 3.43 20.52
CA CYS A 305 0.92 4.73 20.50
C CYS A 305 -0.60 4.55 20.69
N ASP A 306 -1.14 5.08 21.79
CA ASP A 306 -2.59 5.08 22.04
C ASP A 306 -3.26 6.27 21.33
N LEU A 307 -3.39 6.19 20.01
CA LEU A 307 -4.08 7.22 19.23
C LEU A 307 -5.57 7.31 19.58
N ALA A 308 -6.19 6.19 19.97
CA ALA A 308 -7.59 6.17 20.38
C ALA A 308 -7.80 7.06 21.61
N ALA A 309 -7.01 6.89 22.66
CA ALA A 309 -7.07 7.76 23.84
C ALA A 309 -6.78 9.25 23.55
N THR A 310 -6.13 9.57 22.45
CA THR A 310 -5.78 10.96 22.09
C THR A 310 -6.87 11.66 21.27
N LEU A 311 -7.55 10.90 20.40
CA LEU A 311 -8.44 11.45 19.37
C LEU A 311 -9.90 11.07 19.59
N ASP A 312 -10.20 10.00 20.32
CA ASP A 312 -11.58 9.52 20.50
C ASP A 312 -12.49 10.61 21.08
N ALA A 313 -13.76 10.57 20.65
CA ALA A 313 -14.82 11.51 21.02
C ALA A 313 -14.63 12.96 20.56
N ARG A 314 -13.52 13.31 19.89
CA ARG A 314 -13.28 14.64 19.33
C ARG A 314 -13.77 14.75 17.89
N THR A 315 -15.10 14.79 17.68
CA THR A 315 -15.70 14.75 16.34
C THR A 315 -15.19 15.86 15.42
N GLU A 316 -14.75 17.00 15.94
CA GLU A 316 -14.18 18.10 15.17
C GLU A 316 -12.86 17.74 14.46
N LEU A 317 -12.15 16.71 14.93
CA LEU A 317 -10.92 16.20 14.31
C LEU A 317 -11.19 15.17 13.22
N PHE A 318 -12.45 14.86 12.95
CA PHE A 318 -12.84 13.83 12.00
C PHE A 318 -13.82 14.37 10.95
N VAL A 319 -13.72 13.83 9.74
CA VAL A 319 -14.63 14.12 8.61
C VAL A 319 -15.86 13.20 8.67
N ASP A 320 -15.68 12.01 9.21
CA ASP A 320 -16.69 10.97 9.43
C ASP A 320 -16.27 10.07 10.63
N PRO A 321 -16.86 8.91 10.91
CA PRO A 321 -16.46 8.09 12.06
C PRO A 321 -14.97 7.73 12.16
N CYS A 322 -14.21 7.72 11.05
CA CYS A 322 -12.80 7.31 11.10
C CYS A 322 -11.81 8.17 10.30
N HIS A 323 -12.23 8.85 9.24
CA HIS A 323 -11.33 9.71 8.45
C HIS A 323 -11.09 11.03 9.18
N LEU A 324 -9.86 11.53 9.13
CA LEU A 324 -9.43 12.67 9.92
C LEU A 324 -9.53 13.96 9.11
N THR A 325 -9.79 15.07 9.79
CA THR A 325 -9.54 16.39 9.20
C THR A 325 -8.03 16.63 9.04
N GLU A 326 -7.63 17.69 8.37
CA GLU A 326 -6.21 18.06 8.29
C GLU A 326 -5.59 18.23 9.68
N GLU A 327 -6.30 18.89 10.60
CA GLU A 327 -5.84 19.06 11.98
C GLU A 327 -5.77 17.72 12.73
N GLY A 328 -6.77 16.85 12.55
CA GLY A 328 -6.72 15.49 13.08
C GLY A 328 -5.50 14.72 12.57
N CYS A 329 -5.16 14.87 11.28
CA CYS A 329 -3.98 14.24 10.68
C CYS A 329 -2.67 14.76 11.29
N ARG A 330 -2.52 16.07 11.46
CA ARG A 330 -1.32 16.66 12.11
C ARG A 330 -1.13 16.14 13.53
N ILE A 331 -2.19 16.14 14.33
CA ILE A 331 -2.15 15.65 15.72
C ILE A 331 -1.77 14.16 15.74
N ALA A 332 -2.40 13.33 14.91
CA ALA A 332 -2.12 11.90 14.85
C ALA A 332 -0.68 11.61 14.40
N ALA A 333 -0.20 12.28 13.34
CA ALA A 333 1.15 12.12 12.83
C ALA A 333 2.21 12.51 13.87
N GLY A 334 2.05 13.66 14.53
CA GLY A 334 2.97 14.11 15.58
C GLY A 334 3.00 13.16 16.79
N ARG A 335 1.89 12.46 17.09
CA ARG A 335 1.84 11.43 18.15
C ARG A 335 2.58 10.16 17.73
N LEU A 336 2.37 9.69 16.50
CA LEU A 336 3.08 8.53 15.96
C LEU A 336 4.60 8.79 15.88
N ALA A 337 5.01 9.94 15.33
CA ALA A 337 6.43 10.32 15.25
C ALA A 337 7.06 10.44 16.64
N ARG A 338 6.31 10.95 17.64
CA ARG A 338 6.77 11.00 19.03
C ARG A 338 6.96 9.60 19.64
N ALA A 339 6.03 8.68 19.40
CA ALA A 339 6.16 7.29 19.83
C ALA A 339 7.31 6.55 19.13
N ALA A 340 7.67 6.97 17.91
CA ALA A 340 8.80 6.43 17.15
C ALA A 340 10.17 6.97 17.56
N ARG A 341 10.27 7.99 18.44
CA ARG A 341 11.56 8.60 18.82
C ARG A 341 12.63 7.60 19.28
N PRO A 342 12.33 6.57 20.10
CA PRO A 342 13.35 5.61 20.51
C PRO A 342 13.99 4.88 19.31
N ALA A 343 13.21 4.55 18.28
CA ALA A 343 13.73 3.93 17.06
C ALA A 343 14.65 4.89 16.29
N ILE A 344 14.24 6.15 16.16
CA ILE A 344 15.01 7.21 15.49
C ILE A 344 16.35 7.43 16.20
N GLN A 345 16.35 7.53 17.54
CA GLN A 345 17.55 7.71 18.34
C GLN A 345 18.54 6.56 18.16
N ARG A 346 18.07 5.31 18.27
CA ARG A 346 18.90 4.12 18.00
C ARG A 346 19.48 4.12 16.59
N TRP A 347 18.70 4.55 15.61
CA TRP A 347 19.19 4.67 14.23
C TRP A 347 20.27 5.75 14.10
N LEU A 348 20.08 6.92 14.71
CA LEU A 348 21.06 8.02 14.70
C LEU A 348 22.39 7.57 15.31
N GLU A 349 22.36 6.91 16.46
CA GLU A 349 23.54 6.40 17.17
C GLU A 349 24.32 5.39 16.33
N ARG A 350 23.64 4.43 15.70
CA ARG A 350 24.29 3.46 14.79
C ARG A 350 24.96 4.15 13.60
N ASN A 351 24.30 5.14 13.02
CA ASN A 351 24.82 5.85 11.86
C ASN A 351 25.96 6.83 12.21
N SER A 352 25.94 7.46 13.39
CA SER A 352 27.06 8.29 13.84
C SER A 352 28.31 7.46 14.09
N LEU A 353 28.18 6.31 14.74
CA LEU A 353 29.30 5.39 14.97
C LEU A 353 29.91 4.89 13.66
N ALA A 354 29.06 4.47 12.72
CA ALA A 354 29.51 4.02 11.39
C ALA A 354 30.25 5.13 10.62
N ARG A 355 29.83 6.39 10.77
CA ARG A 355 30.51 7.54 10.16
C ARG A 355 31.88 7.79 10.77
N THR A 356 31.99 7.81 12.10
CA THR A 356 33.28 8.01 12.79
C THR A 356 34.28 6.93 12.39
N GLN A 357 33.87 5.66 12.40
CA GLN A 357 34.74 4.55 12.00
C GLN A 357 35.23 4.66 10.55
N ARG A 358 34.37 5.12 9.61
CA ARG A 358 34.80 5.35 8.22
C ARG A 358 35.80 6.49 8.11
N THR A 359 35.61 7.57 8.86
CA THR A 359 36.56 8.69 8.89
C THR A 359 37.92 8.25 9.45
N ASP A 360 37.94 7.48 10.54
CA ASP A 360 39.17 6.98 11.15
C ASP A 360 39.90 5.97 10.24
N GLN A 361 39.15 5.10 9.56
CA GLN A 361 39.71 4.20 8.54
C GLN A 361 40.27 4.95 7.32
N ALA A 362 39.61 6.03 6.88
CA ALA A 362 40.11 6.87 5.81
C ALA A 362 41.39 7.63 6.23
N ALA A 363 41.41 8.16 7.45
CA ALA A 363 42.57 8.86 8.01
C ALA A 363 43.78 7.92 8.15
N SER A 364 43.58 6.72 8.70
CA SER A 364 44.66 5.73 8.85
C SER A 364 45.21 5.22 7.50
N ARG A 365 44.38 5.13 6.46
CA ARG A 365 44.84 4.83 5.09
C ARG A 365 45.58 5.99 4.44
N GLY A 366 45.19 7.23 4.71
CA GLY A 366 45.86 8.43 4.20
C GLY A 366 47.25 8.67 4.81
N THR A 367 47.48 8.19 6.03
CA THR A 367 48.80 8.27 6.71
C THR A 367 49.77 7.16 6.31
N ALA A 368 49.34 6.15 5.57
CA ALA A 368 50.27 5.19 4.98
C ALA A 368 51.06 5.87 3.87
N LEU A 369 52.22 6.43 4.23
CA LEU A 369 53.23 6.95 3.29
C LEU A 369 53.32 5.99 2.10
N PRO A 370 53.31 6.49 0.85
CA PRO A 370 53.42 5.63 -0.32
C PRO A 370 54.65 4.75 -0.14
N ARG A 371 54.43 3.45 0.10
CA ARG A 371 55.51 2.47 0.11
C ARG A 371 56.19 2.65 -1.24
N LYS A 372 57.43 3.16 -1.23
CA LYS A 372 58.28 3.29 -2.43
C LYS A 372 58.20 1.96 -3.16
N SER A 373 57.38 1.91 -4.21
CA SER A 373 57.23 0.73 -5.04
C SER A 373 58.59 0.48 -5.65
N LYS A 374 59.16 -0.71 -5.38
CA LYS A 374 60.38 -1.15 -6.06
C LYS A 374 60.18 -0.95 -7.57
N PRO A 375 61.18 -0.41 -8.29
CA PRO A 375 61.06 -0.11 -9.70
C PRO A 375 60.67 -1.39 -10.45
N ILE A 376 59.47 -1.38 -11.03
CA ILE A 376 58.99 -2.45 -11.90
C ILE A 376 59.85 -2.37 -13.17
N ARG A 377 60.71 -3.37 -13.36
CA ARG A 377 61.45 -3.57 -14.62
C ARG A 377 60.43 -3.72 -15.75
N ARG A 378 60.36 -2.71 -16.63
CA ARG A 378 59.67 -2.80 -17.92
C ARG A 378 60.37 -3.86 -18.77
N THR A 379 59.80 -5.05 -18.88
CA THR A 379 60.10 -5.96 -19.98
C THR A 379 59.24 -5.55 -21.17
N SER A 380 59.88 -4.92 -22.15
CA SER A 380 59.31 -4.66 -23.47
C SER A 380 59.25 -5.97 -24.25
N THR A 381 58.07 -6.56 -24.38
CA THR A 381 57.78 -7.50 -25.47
C THR A 381 56.64 -6.92 -26.28
N GLY A 382 57.01 -6.33 -27.41
CA GLY A 382 56.04 -5.91 -28.41
C GLY A 382 55.29 -7.11 -28.97
N ARG A 383 53.99 -6.93 -29.20
CA ARG A 383 53.26 -7.65 -30.22
C ARG A 383 52.16 -6.75 -30.74
N ALA A 384 52.40 -6.24 -31.94
CA ALA A 384 51.36 -5.79 -32.84
C ALA A 384 50.50 -7.00 -33.24
N ARG A 385 49.17 -6.82 -33.27
CA ARG A 385 48.21 -7.53 -34.12
C ARG A 385 46.91 -6.71 -34.08
N ASP A 386 46.61 -5.97 -35.13
CA ASP A 386 46.07 -6.39 -36.43
C ASP A 386 44.53 -6.43 -36.39
N ALA A 387 43.97 -5.55 -37.20
CA ALA A 387 42.55 -5.29 -37.32
C ALA A 387 42.04 -6.03 -38.55
N SER A 388 41.42 -7.19 -38.36
CA SER A 388 40.47 -7.76 -39.32
C SER A 388 39.89 -9.07 -38.79
N THR A 389 38.69 -9.38 -39.27
CA THR A 389 37.92 -10.63 -39.11
C THR A 389 36.95 -10.66 -37.94
N GLY A 390 35.68 -10.45 -38.30
CA GLY A 390 34.55 -10.87 -37.51
C GLY A 390 34.32 -12.38 -37.61
N ARG A 391 33.74 -12.93 -36.55
CA ARG A 391 32.72 -14.00 -36.56
C ARG A 391 32.33 -14.25 -35.11
N TRP A 392 31.05 -14.02 -34.82
CA TRP A 392 30.40 -14.51 -33.62
C TRP A 392 30.04 -15.99 -33.83
N HIS A 393 30.58 -16.87 -32.98
CA HIS A 393 30.10 -18.24 -32.82
C HIS A 393 29.27 -18.29 -31.53
N PRO A 394 28.01 -18.76 -31.56
CA PRO A 394 27.29 -19.14 -30.35
C PRO A 394 27.61 -20.60 -30.02
N ASP A 395 28.16 -20.83 -28.83
CA ASP A 395 28.32 -22.17 -28.26
C ASP A 395 26.96 -22.76 -27.87
N ARG A 396 26.81 -24.06 -28.20
CA ARG A 396 25.72 -24.93 -27.76
C ARG A 396 25.88 -25.28 -26.27
N PRO A 397 24.79 -25.53 -25.53
CA PRO A 397 24.87 -26.20 -24.24
C PRO A 397 24.97 -27.72 -24.42
N GLU A 398 25.90 -28.33 -23.70
CA GLU A 398 25.97 -29.78 -23.49
C GLU A 398 24.82 -30.24 -22.58
N SER A 399 24.18 -31.32 -23.01
CA SER A 399 23.24 -32.13 -22.23
C SER A 399 24.02 -33.02 -21.25
N GLY A 400 23.75 -32.88 -19.96
CA GLY A 400 24.17 -33.81 -18.90
C GLY A 400 22.94 -34.43 -18.25
N THR A 401 22.95 -35.76 -18.21
CA THR A 401 21.99 -36.72 -17.61
C THR A 401 21.58 -36.44 -16.18
#